data_AF-A0A1Q4WBF3-F1
#
_entry.id   AF-A0A1Q4WBF3-F1
#
_cell.length_a   1.000
_cell.length_b   1.000
_cell.length_c   1.000
_cell.angle_alpha   90.00
_cell.angle_beta   90.00
_cell.angle_gamma   90.00
#
_symmetry.space_group_name_H-M   'P 1'
#
loop_
_entity.id
_entity.type
_entity.pdbx_description
1 polymer ?
#
loop_
_entity_poly.entity_id
_entity_poly.type
_entity_poly.pdbx_seq_one_letter_code
_entity_poly.pdbx_strand_id
1 'polypeptide(L)'
;MGEHGGVGGGVRLTVDELAARAGVTVRTVRFYGTKGLLPPPELGPRRVGLYGAAHLDRLELIEELQRQGLTLAAIERYLARLPEDSTPLDLAIHRALVASWTPETPEEVTRAQLERRAGRGLTEGQVERLAAMGALERTRDPEVFRVDPGLLPLGVRILDVPIPLETLLAARAVVLEHSRATARELQRLFRETVWKPYRESEPAPAELARMRALTDHIQPMVAQALVTAFQRSLREELGEELSRESDQESGLESGLEPG
;
A
#
# COMPACT_ATOMS: atom_id res chain seq x y z
N MET A 1 -29.30 5.08 -27.61
CA MET A 1 -28.71 6.43 -27.70
C MET A 1 -28.36 6.83 -26.28
N GLY A 2 -27.11 7.29 -26.05
CA GLY A 2 -26.41 7.30 -24.76
C GLY A 2 -25.40 6.14 -24.73
N GLU A 3 -24.21 6.22 -25.35
CA GLU A 3 -23.13 7.19 -25.17
C GLU A 3 -22.70 7.35 -23.70
N HIS A 4 -21.94 6.38 -23.21
CA HIS A 4 -20.95 6.60 -22.16
C HIS A 4 -19.58 6.73 -22.81
N GLY A 5 -19.25 7.97 -23.19
CA GLY A 5 -17.91 8.36 -23.59
C GLY A 5 -17.02 8.60 -22.37
N GLY A 6 -15.89 7.88 -22.33
CA GLY A 6 -14.57 8.39 -21.99
C GLY A 6 -14.25 8.79 -20.55
N VAL A 7 -13.55 7.89 -19.83
CA VAL A 7 -12.54 8.28 -18.83
C VAL A 7 -11.35 7.31 -18.90
N GLY A 8 -10.19 7.83 -19.29
CA GLY A 8 -8.87 7.19 -19.12
C GLY A 8 -8.43 6.24 -20.24
N GLY A 9 -7.46 6.65 -21.05
CA GLY A 9 -6.66 5.73 -21.86
C GLY A 9 -5.83 4.81 -20.96
N GLY A 10 -6.48 3.80 -20.38
CA GLY A 10 -5.86 2.85 -19.47
C GLY A 10 -4.84 2.00 -20.21
N VAL A 11 -3.68 1.79 -19.57
CA VAL A 11 -2.64 0.88 -20.06
C VAL A 11 -3.28 -0.49 -20.31
N ARG A 12 -3.36 -0.94 -21.57
CA ARG A 12 -3.87 -2.26 -21.95
C ARG A 12 -2.71 -3.11 -22.43
N LEU A 13 -2.24 -3.98 -21.54
CA LEU A 13 -1.09 -4.86 -21.77
C LEU A 13 -1.56 -6.20 -22.29
N THR A 14 -0.80 -6.79 -23.20
CA THR A 14 -0.84 -8.23 -23.46
C THR A 14 -0.29 -8.99 -22.26
N VAL A 15 -0.53 -10.31 -22.20
CA VAL A 15 -0.01 -11.14 -21.10
C VAL A 15 1.52 -11.11 -21.01
N ASP A 16 2.20 -10.99 -22.15
CA ASP A 16 3.67 -10.94 -22.22
C ASP A 16 4.20 -9.61 -21.67
N GLU A 17 3.56 -8.49 -22.03
CA GLU A 17 3.90 -7.16 -21.52
C GLU A 17 3.60 -7.03 -20.03
N LEU A 18 2.48 -7.59 -19.56
CA LEU A 18 2.14 -7.62 -18.14
C LEU A 18 3.18 -8.40 -17.35
N ALA A 19 3.54 -9.60 -17.82
CA ALA A 19 4.53 -10.45 -17.18
C ALA A 19 5.90 -9.73 -17.09
N ALA A 20 6.35 -9.13 -18.19
CA ALA A 20 7.60 -8.37 -18.23
C ALA A 20 7.58 -7.19 -17.26
N ARG A 21 6.46 -6.46 -17.18
CA ARG A 21 6.34 -5.27 -16.32
C ARG A 21 6.19 -5.62 -14.83
N ALA A 22 5.56 -6.74 -14.52
CA ALA A 22 5.41 -7.25 -13.15
C ALA A 22 6.60 -8.10 -12.68
N GLY A 23 7.64 -8.30 -13.50
CA GLY A 23 8.80 -9.11 -13.12
C GLY A 23 8.53 -10.61 -12.97
N VAL A 24 7.39 -11.11 -13.47
CA VAL A 24 6.98 -12.52 -13.35
C VAL A 24 6.92 -13.21 -14.70
N THR A 25 6.75 -14.54 -14.70
CA THR A 25 6.57 -15.29 -15.96
C THR A 25 5.11 -15.26 -16.42
N VAL A 26 4.87 -15.39 -17.72
CA VAL A 26 3.52 -15.60 -18.30
C VAL A 26 2.83 -16.81 -17.67
N ARG A 27 3.59 -17.86 -17.33
CA ARG A 27 3.09 -19.04 -16.60
C ARG A 27 2.54 -18.65 -15.23
N THR A 28 3.25 -17.79 -14.49
CA THR A 28 2.81 -17.26 -13.19
C THR A 28 1.53 -16.45 -13.32
N VAL A 29 1.45 -15.55 -14.32
CA VAL A 29 0.24 -14.76 -14.58
C VAL A 29 -0.97 -15.67 -14.84
N ARG A 30 -0.82 -16.67 -15.72
CA ARG A 30 -1.90 -17.63 -16.02
C ARG A 30 -2.27 -18.46 -14.79
N PHE A 31 -1.29 -18.90 -14.02
CA PHE A 31 -1.52 -19.64 -12.79
C PHE A 31 -2.38 -18.83 -11.80
N TYR A 32 -2.04 -17.56 -11.55
CA TYR A 32 -2.84 -16.70 -10.69
C TYR A 32 -4.24 -16.41 -11.26
N GLY A 33 -4.36 -16.23 -12.59
CA GLY A 33 -5.66 -16.14 -13.26
C GLY A 33 -6.53 -17.38 -13.00
N THR A 34 -5.98 -18.60 -13.16
CA THR A 34 -6.73 -19.84 -12.91
C THR A 34 -7.10 -20.06 -11.44
N LYS A 35 -6.36 -19.44 -10.52
CA LYS A 35 -6.62 -19.48 -9.07
C LYS A 35 -7.61 -18.41 -8.60
N GLY A 36 -8.10 -17.55 -9.51
CA GLY A 36 -8.96 -16.42 -9.15
C GLY A 36 -8.22 -15.31 -8.40
N LEU A 37 -6.88 -15.32 -8.42
CA LEU A 37 -6.06 -14.32 -7.76
C LEU A 37 -5.91 -13.05 -8.58
N LEU A 38 -6.25 -13.09 -9.87
CA LEU A 38 -6.34 -11.93 -10.75
C LEU A 38 -7.78 -11.82 -11.28
N PRO A 39 -8.30 -10.59 -11.46
CA PRO A 39 -9.55 -10.41 -12.18
C PRO A 39 -9.42 -10.97 -13.62
N PRO A 40 -10.53 -11.37 -14.25
CA PRO A 40 -10.51 -11.84 -15.62
C PRO A 40 -10.05 -10.72 -16.57
N PRO A 41 -9.20 -11.01 -17.55
CA PRO A 41 -8.76 -10.00 -18.52
C PRO A 41 -9.91 -9.60 -19.44
N GLU A 42 -9.82 -8.37 -19.96
CA GLU A 42 -10.74 -7.91 -20.98
C GLU A 42 -10.42 -8.59 -22.31
N LEU A 43 -11.43 -9.01 -23.06
CA LEU A 43 -11.22 -9.61 -24.37
C LEU A 43 -11.05 -8.51 -25.42
N GLY A 44 -9.82 -8.36 -25.91
CA GLY A 44 -9.49 -7.49 -27.02
C GLY A 44 -9.83 -8.09 -28.40
N PRO A 45 -9.45 -7.39 -29.48
CA PRO A 45 -9.58 -7.89 -30.84
C PRO A 45 -8.94 -9.28 -30.97
N ARG A 46 -9.59 -10.18 -31.72
CA ARG A 46 -9.16 -11.58 -31.92
C ARG A 46 -9.11 -12.44 -30.63
N ARG A 47 -9.89 -12.08 -29.60
CA ARG A 47 -9.96 -12.78 -28.30
C ARG A 47 -8.62 -12.82 -27.56
N VAL A 48 -7.75 -11.83 -27.79
CA VAL A 48 -6.52 -11.64 -27.02
C VAL A 48 -6.89 -11.01 -25.68
N GLY A 49 -6.47 -11.61 -24.57
CA GLY A 49 -6.68 -11.06 -23.24
C GLY A 49 -5.84 -9.79 -23.03
N LEU A 50 -6.51 -8.70 -22.67
CA LEU A 50 -5.92 -7.40 -22.35
C LEU A 50 -6.02 -7.15 -20.83
N TYR A 51 -4.91 -6.68 -20.27
CA TYR A 51 -4.73 -6.50 -18.84
C TYR A 51 -4.51 -5.03 -18.52
N GLY A 52 -5.33 -4.50 -17.60
CA GLY A 52 -5.25 -3.14 -17.08
C GLY A 52 -4.31 -2.98 -15.88
N ALA A 53 -4.18 -1.73 -15.39
CA ALA A 53 -3.37 -1.37 -14.21
C ALA A 53 -3.71 -2.21 -12.95
N ALA A 54 -5.00 -2.50 -12.73
CA ALA A 54 -5.44 -3.33 -11.60
C ALA A 54 -4.81 -4.74 -11.59
N HIS A 55 -4.51 -5.31 -12.76
CA HIS A 55 -3.83 -6.62 -12.84
C HIS A 55 -2.36 -6.50 -12.41
N LEU A 56 -1.69 -5.43 -12.84
CA LEU A 56 -0.30 -5.15 -12.47
C LEU A 56 -0.19 -4.92 -10.95
N ASP A 57 -1.05 -4.09 -10.38
CA ASP A 57 -1.02 -3.78 -8.95
C ASP A 57 -1.29 -5.01 -8.08
N ARG A 58 -2.21 -5.88 -8.52
CA ARG A 58 -2.50 -7.13 -7.82
C ARG A 58 -1.34 -8.11 -7.92
N LEU A 59 -0.64 -8.17 -9.06
CA LEU A 59 0.59 -8.95 -9.21
C LEU A 59 1.70 -8.46 -8.29
N GLU A 60 1.95 -7.15 -8.28
CA GLU A 60 2.96 -6.54 -7.41
C GLU A 60 2.64 -6.76 -5.92
N LEU A 61 1.37 -6.68 -5.52
CA LEU A 61 0.95 -6.98 -4.15
C LEU A 61 1.16 -8.46 -3.80
N ILE A 62 0.84 -9.39 -4.72
CA ILE A 62 1.08 -10.82 -4.51
C ILE A 62 2.57 -11.10 -4.34
N GLU A 63 3.40 -10.53 -5.22
CA GLU A 63 4.86 -10.69 -5.14
C GLU A 63 5.41 -10.15 -3.82
N GLU A 64 4.93 -8.97 -3.41
CA GLU A 64 5.31 -8.36 -2.14
C GLU A 64 4.91 -9.24 -0.94
N LEU A 65 3.68 -9.75 -0.90
CA LEU A 65 3.24 -10.68 0.16
C LEU A 65 4.07 -11.97 0.17
N GLN A 66 4.47 -12.49 -0.99
CA GLN A 66 5.36 -13.65 -1.08
C GLN A 66 6.76 -13.36 -0.56
N ARG A 67 7.30 -12.18 -0.87
CA ARG A 67 8.59 -11.69 -0.36
C ARG A 67 8.59 -11.61 1.17
N GLN A 68 7.45 -11.25 1.77
CA GLN A 68 7.23 -11.30 3.22
C GLN A 68 7.05 -12.72 3.80
N GLY A 69 7.21 -13.77 2.99
CA GLY A 69 7.14 -15.16 3.43
C GLY A 69 5.73 -15.73 3.55
N LEU A 70 4.69 -15.04 3.06
CA LEU A 70 3.34 -15.58 3.09
C LEU A 70 3.20 -16.74 2.10
N THR A 71 2.56 -17.81 2.57
CA THR A 71 2.14 -18.91 1.70
C THR A 71 1.02 -18.45 0.76
N LEU A 72 0.90 -19.10 -0.40
CA LEU A 72 -0.15 -18.77 -1.37
C LEU A 72 -1.57 -18.85 -0.77
N ALA A 73 -1.82 -19.83 0.11
CA ALA A 73 -3.10 -19.95 0.82
C ALA A 73 -3.38 -18.78 1.79
N ALA A 74 -2.34 -18.20 2.39
CA ALA A 74 -2.48 -16.99 3.20
C ALA A 74 -2.74 -15.76 2.32
N ILE A 75 -2.11 -15.68 1.16
CA ILE A 75 -2.32 -14.62 0.17
C ILE A 75 -3.74 -14.66 -0.39
N GLU A 76 -4.25 -15.85 -0.74
CA GLU A 76 -5.64 -16.05 -1.16
C GLU A 76 -6.63 -15.48 -0.12
N ARG A 77 -6.43 -15.82 1.17
CA ARG A 77 -7.28 -15.29 2.25
C ARG A 77 -7.12 -13.79 2.46
N TYR A 78 -5.92 -13.25 2.25
CA TYR A 78 -5.67 -11.81 2.35
C TYR A 78 -6.43 -11.07 1.25
N LEU A 79 -6.26 -11.49 0.00
CA LEU A 79 -6.88 -10.87 -1.16
C LEU A 79 -8.41 -11.02 -1.15
N ALA A 80 -8.94 -12.10 -0.59
CA ALA A 80 -10.38 -12.30 -0.42
C ALA A 80 -11.03 -11.34 0.59
N ARG A 81 -10.24 -10.67 1.45
CA ARG A 81 -10.74 -9.64 2.38
C ARG A 81 -10.74 -8.24 1.78
N LEU A 82 -10.08 -8.07 0.63
CA LEU A 82 -10.09 -6.80 -0.09
C LEU A 82 -11.45 -6.65 -0.79
N PRO A 83 -12.04 -5.44 -0.81
CA PRO A 83 -13.23 -5.17 -1.61
C PRO A 83 -13.03 -5.58 -3.08
N GLU A 84 -14.04 -6.18 -3.71
CA GLU A 84 -13.95 -6.61 -5.12
C GLU A 84 -13.70 -5.43 -6.08
N ASP A 85 -14.13 -4.24 -5.68
CA ASP A 85 -13.98 -2.95 -6.36
C ASP A 85 -12.74 -2.16 -5.93
N SER A 86 -11.77 -2.80 -5.25
CA SER A 86 -10.51 -2.16 -4.84
C SER A 86 -9.83 -1.47 -6.02
N THR A 87 -9.57 -0.18 -5.86
CA THR A 87 -8.90 0.62 -6.88
C THR A 87 -7.41 0.31 -6.95
N PRO A 88 -6.73 0.67 -8.06
CA PRO A 88 -5.27 0.69 -8.14
C PRO A 88 -4.57 1.38 -6.95
N LEU A 89 -5.17 2.45 -6.42
CA LEU A 89 -4.64 3.17 -5.27
C LEU A 89 -4.79 2.34 -3.98
N ASP A 90 -5.93 1.68 -3.77
CA ASP A 90 -6.15 0.83 -2.60
C ASP A 90 -5.14 -0.32 -2.55
N LEU A 91 -4.92 -1.00 -3.68
CA LEU A 91 -3.93 -2.08 -3.77
C LEU A 91 -2.50 -1.57 -3.52
N ALA A 92 -2.18 -0.36 -3.99
CA ALA A 92 -0.89 0.28 -3.73
C ALA A 92 -0.70 0.62 -2.25
N ILE A 93 -1.75 1.07 -1.57
CA ILE A 93 -1.74 1.28 -0.10
C ILE A 93 -1.48 -0.06 0.60
N HIS A 94 -2.21 -1.12 0.25
CA HIS A 94 -1.99 -2.46 0.79
C HIS A 94 -0.55 -2.94 0.57
N ARG A 95 0.01 -2.73 -0.62
CA ARG A 95 1.40 -3.09 -0.93
C ARG A 95 2.40 -2.31 -0.09
N ALA A 96 2.23 -1.00 0.02
CA ALA A 96 3.11 -0.14 0.82
C ALA A 96 3.12 -0.57 2.31
N LEU A 97 1.95 -0.93 2.84
CA LEU A 97 1.82 -1.43 4.20
C LEU A 97 2.55 -2.76 4.39
N VAL A 98 2.43 -3.70 3.45
CA VAL A 98 3.11 -5.00 3.50
C VAL A 98 4.63 -4.84 3.36
N ALA A 99 5.08 -3.97 2.45
CA ALA A 99 6.50 -3.69 2.24
C ALA A 99 7.18 -3.08 3.47
N SER A 100 6.43 -2.34 4.30
CA SER A 100 6.94 -1.77 5.55
C SER A 100 7.21 -2.79 6.67
N TRP A 101 6.77 -4.05 6.52
CA TRP A 101 6.91 -5.10 7.54
C TRP A 101 8.34 -5.65 7.66
N THR A 102 9.08 -5.63 6.56
CA THR A 102 10.54 -5.72 6.55
C THR A 102 11.08 -4.35 6.17
N PRO A 103 11.88 -3.67 7.00
CA PRO A 103 12.59 -2.49 6.54
C PRO A 103 13.54 -2.93 5.41
N GLU A 104 13.11 -2.83 4.17
CA GLU A 104 14.04 -2.76 3.06
C GLU A 104 14.85 -1.49 3.27
N THR A 105 16.16 -1.66 3.37
CA THR A 105 17.06 -0.51 3.43
C THR A 105 16.77 0.38 2.22
N PRO A 106 16.54 1.69 2.41
CA PRO A 106 16.33 2.61 1.30
C PRO A 106 17.44 2.42 0.27
N GLU A 107 17.03 2.26 -0.99
CA GLU A 107 17.94 1.96 -2.09
C GLU A 107 18.45 3.25 -2.69
N GLU A 108 19.77 3.35 -2.90
CA GLU A 108 20.35 4.46 -3.62
C GLU A 108 20.17 4.25 -5.11
N VAL A 109 19.46 5.18 -5.74
CA VAL A 109 19.14 5.16 -7.17
C VAL A 109 19.47 6.51 -7.80
N THR A 110 19.94 6.46 -9.03
CA THR A 110 20.12 7.66 -9.86
C THR A 110 18.78 8.25 -10.29
N ARG A 111 18.75 9.53 -10.69
CA ARG A 111 17.56 10.17 -11.28
C ARG A 111 16.92 9.34 -12.39
N ALA A 112 17.73 8.80 -13.31
CA ALA A 112 17.25 7.97 -14.40
C ALA A 112 16.61 6.65 -13.91
N GLN A 113 17.14 6.05 -12.84
CA GLN A 113 16.53 4.86 -12.23
C GLN A 113 15.22 5.20 -11.52
N LEU A 114 15.17 6.33 -10.82
CA LEU A 114 13.96 6.84 -10.16
C LEU A 114 12.83 7.04 -11.16
N GLU A 115 13.07 7.74 -12.27
CA GLU A 115 12.07 7.98 -13.32
C GLU A 115 11.61 6.69 -14.00
N ARG A 116 12.51 5.71 -14.20
CA ARG A 116 12.13 4.38 -14.67
C ARG A 116 11.20 3.65 -13.70
N ARG A 117 11.50 3.70 -12.40
CA ARG A 117 10.65 3.10 -11.36
C ARG A 117 9.31 3.82 -11.22
N ALA A 118 9.30 5.14 -11.40
CA ALA A 118 8.07 5.93 -11.44
C ALA A 118 7.27 5.73 -12.75
N GLY A 119 7.89 5.15 -13.78
CA GLY A 119 7.27 4.98 -15.10
C GLY A 119 6.99 6.29 -15.84
N ARG A 120 7.57 7.41 -15.39
CA ARG A 120 7.37 8.76 -15.94
C ARG A 120 8.56 9.67 -15.60
N GLY A 121 8.78 10.70 -16.41
CA GLY A 121 9.65 11.81 -16.03
C GLY A 121 9.08 12.57 -14.84
N LEU A 122 9.96 13.03 -13.93
CA LEU A 122 9.57 13.70 -12.69
C LEU A 122 10.10 15.14 -12.67
N THR A 123 9.20 16.11 -12.51
CA THR A 123 9.59 17.51 -12.27
C THR A 123 10.18 17.68 -10.87
N GLU A 124 10.93 18.76 -10.63
CA GLU A 124 11.47 19.04 -9.29
C GLU A 124 10.38 19.16 -8.21
N GLY A 125 9.23 19.76 -8.54
CA GLY A 125 8.09 19.83 -7.61
C GLY A 125 7.47 18.46 -7.31
N GLN A 126 7.51 17.52 -8.25
CA GLN A 126 7.08 16.13 -8.01
C GLN A 126 8.08 15.37 -7.14
N VAL A 127 9.38 15.57 -7.36
CA VAL A 127 10.43 15.01 -6.50
C VAL A 127 10.29 15.55 -5.08
N GLU A 128 10.04 16.85 -4.91
CA GLU A 128 9.79 17.47 -3.61
C GLU A 128 8.54 16.90 -2.93
N ARG A 129 7.44 16.71 -3.68
CA ARG A 129 6.23 16.07 -3.16
C ARG A 129 6.48 14.61 -2.73
N LEU A 130 7.23 13.83 -3.52
CA LEU A 130 7.62 12.47 -3.16
C LEU A 130 8.49 12.45 -1.89
N ALA A 131 9.42 13.39 -1.75
CA ALA A 131 10.25 13.54 -0.56
C ALA A 131 9.43 13.92 0.68
N ALA A 132 8.48 14.85 0.52
CA ALA A 132 7.54 15.27 1.56
C ALA A 132 6.70 14.09 2.09
N MET A 133 6.35 13.13 1.22
CA MET A 133 5.64 11.91 1.58
C MET A 133 6.55 10.83 2.21
N GLY A 134 7.87 10.99 2.15
CA GLY A 134 8.84 10.00 2.61
C GLY A 134 9.08 8.84 1.63
N ALA A 135 8.60 8.95 0.39
CA ALA A 135 8.85 7.96 -0.65
C ALA A 135 10.30 7.96 -1.15
N LEU A 136 11.01 9.08 -0.94
CA LEU A 136 12.43 9.22 -1.22
C LEU A 136 13.08 10.26 -0.31
N GLU A 137 14.40 10.23 -0.23
CA GLU A 137 15.24 11.24 0.40
C GLU A 137 16.31 11.69 -0.59
N ARG A 138 16.60 13.00 -0.62
CA ARG A 138 17.74 13.52 -1.37
C ARG A 138 19.04 13.15 -0.64
N THR A 139 20.04 12.74 -1.40
CA THR A 139 21.37 12.49 -0.83
C THR A 139 22.27 13.73 -0.95
N ARG A 140 23.55 13.59 -0.59
CA ARG A 140 24.55 14.65 -0.81
C ARG A 140 24.87 14.84 -2.30
N ASP A 141 24.67 13.80 -3.10
CA ASP A 141 24.78 13.88 -4.56
C ASP A 141 23.40 14.25 -5.12
N PRO A 142 23.26 15.37 -5.85
CA PRO A 142 21.98 15.83 -6.37
C PRO A 142 21.35 14.85 -7.39
N GLU A 143 22.14 13.96 -8.00
CA GLU A 143 21.65 12.98 -8.96
C GLU A 143 21.32 11.61 -8.34
N VAL A 144 21.54 11.46 -7.02
CA VAL A 144 21.29 10.22 -6.28
C VAL A 144 20.26 10.44 -5.19
N PHE A 145 19.29 9.52 -5.13
CA PHE A 145 18.18 9.52 -4.20
C PHE A 145 18.17 8.21 -3.42
N ARG A 146 17.85 8.28 -2.12
CA ARG A 146 17.51 7.10 -1.33
C ARG A 146 16.02 6.88 -1.43
N VAL A 147 15.60 5.77 -2.00
CA VAL A 147 14.19 5.48 -2.30
C VAL A 147 13.68 4.40 -1.37
N ASP A 148 12.50 4.62 -0.82
CA ASP A 148 11.73 3.58 -0.14
C ASP A 148 10.96 2.77 -1.20
N PRO A 149 11.32 1.49 -1.43
CA PRO A 149 10.70 0.67 -2.47
C PRO A 149 9.22 0.36 -2.20
N GLY A 150 8.80 0.38 -0.93
CA GLY A 150 7.39 0.19 -0.54
C GLY A 150 6.55 1.44 -0.77
N LEU A 151 7.12 2.63 -0.53
CA LEU A 151 6.39 3.89 -0.62
C LEU A 151 6.45 4.58 -1.99
N LEU A 152 7.50 4.38 -2.78
CA LEU A 152 7.62 5.03 -4.10
C LEU A 152 6.43 4.73 -5.04
N PRO A 153 5.98 3.48 -5.21
CA PRO A 153 4.85 3.16 -6.08
C PRO A 153 3.56 3.84 -5.64
N LEU A 154 3.34 3.99 -4.34
CA LEU A 154 2.19 4.71 -3.78
C LEU A 154 2.35 6.21 -3.99
N GLY A 155 3.52 6.77 -3.69
CA GLY A 155 3.83 8.18 -3.83
C GLY A 155 3.63 8.67 -5.26
N VAL A 156 4.04 7.89 -6.26
CA VAL A 156 3.87 8.23 -7.68
C VAL A 156 2.40 8.33 -8.08
N ARG A 157 1.53 7.47 -7.55
CA ARG A 157 0.08 7.54 -7.80
C ARG A 157 -0.57 8.75 -7.14
N ILE A 158 -0.13 9.07 -5.92
CA ILE A 158 -0.62 10.25 -5.19
C ILE A 158 -0.32 11.54 -5.95
N LEU A 159 0.73 11.58 -6.81
CA LEU A 159 1.00 12.73 -7.67
C LEU A 159 -0.15 13.06 -8.64
N ASP A 160 -0.99 12.09 -8.96
CA ASP A 160 -2.12 12.24 -9.89
C ASP A 160 -3.44 12.54 -9.17
N VAL A 161 -3.45 12.54 -7.83
CA VAL A 161 -4.63 12.88 -7.02
C VAL A 161 -4.61 14.38 -6.70
N PRO A 162 -5.70 15.13 -6.90
CA PRO A 162 -5.74 16.57 -6.71
C PRO A 162 -5.84 16.97 -5.22
N ILE A 163 -4.93 16.48 -4.39
CA ILE A 163 -4.81 16.83 -2.96
C ILE A 163 -3.68 17.84 -2.80
N PRO A 164 -3.90 19.02 -2.17
CA PRO A 164 -2.85 20.00 -1.91
C PRO A 164 -1.67 19.44 -1.10
N LEU A 165 -0.46 19.94 -1.34
CA LEU A 165 0.75 19.40 -0.71
C LEU A 165 0.72 19.60 0.82
N GLU A 166 0.22 20.74 1.27
CA GLU A 166 0.03 21.05 2.68
C GLU A 166 -0.93 20.07 3.38
N THR A 167 -1.96 19.60 2.68
CA THR A 167 -2.91 18.61 3.20
C THR A 167 -2.24 17.25 3.37
N LEU A 168 -1.44 16.82 2.38
CA LEU A 168 -0.66 15.58 2.47
C LEU A 168 0.35 15.63 3.62
N LEU A 169 1.03 16.76 3.79
CA LEU A 169 1.98 16.98 4.87
C LEU A 169 1.32 16.96 6.25
N ALA A 170 0.16 17.61 6.39
CA ALA A 170 -0.62 17.60 7.62
C ALA A 170 -1.09 16.18 7.99
N ALA A 171 -1.66 15.46 7.02
CA ALA A 171 -2.08 14.07 7.22
C ALA A 171 -0.91 13.16 7.63
N ARG A 172 0.26 13.30 6.97
CA ARG A 172 1.47 12.56 7.33
C ARG A 172 1.95 12.89 8.74
N ALA A 173 1.95 14.16 9.14
CA ALA A 173 2.37 14.57 10.47
C ALA A 173 1.51 13.90 11.56
N VAL A 174 0.18 13.93 11.39
CA VAL A 174 -0.78 13.26 12.27
C VAL A 174 -0.49 11.76 12.36
N VAL A 175 -0.36 11.08 11.21
CA VAL A 175 -0.08 9.64 11.19
C VAL A 175 1.24 9.29 11.89
N LEU A 176 2.30 10.05 11.62
CA LEU A 176 3.62 9.79 12.22
C LEU A 176 3.63 10.02 13.73
N GLU A 177 2.94 11.04 14.22
CA GLU A 177 2.81 11.32 15.64
C GLU A 177 2.12 10.15 16.37
N HIS A 178 0.94 9.75 15.90
CA HIS A 178 0.15 8.69 16.52
C HIS A 178 0.80 7.31 16.37
N SER A 179 1.48 7.06 15.24
CA SER A 179 2.27 5.84 15.05
C SER A 179 3.42 5.75 16.03
N ARG A 180 4.14 6.85 16.28
CA ARG A 180 5.21 6.90 17.29
C ARG A 180 4.68 6.69 18.70
N ALA A 181 3.55 7.28 19.04
CA ALA A 181 2.90 7.06 20.34
C ALA A 181 2.55 5.58 20.52
N THR A 182 1.89 4.98 19.52
CA THR A 182 1.52 3.55 19.52
C THR A 182 2.73 2.64 19.63
N ALA A 183 3.79 2.89 18.85
CA ALA A 183 5.01 2.11 18.90
C ALA A 183 5.69 2.17 20.28
N ARG A 184 5.69 3.33 20.95
CA ARG A 184 6.21 3.49 22.32
C ARG A 184 5.42 2.67 23.33
N GLU A 185 4.10 2.69 23.26
CA GLU A 185 3.24 1.90 24.16
C GLU A 185 3.41 0.40 23.93
N LEU A 186 3.45 -0.05 22.66
CA LEU A 186 3.70 -1.45 22.33
C LEU A 186 5.10 -1.91 22.79
N GLN A 187 6.13 -1.09 22.58
CA GLN A 187 7.49 -1.38 23.06
C GLN A 187 7.52 -1.48 24.59
N ARG A 188 6.82 -0.58 25.28
CA ARG A 188 6.71 -0.60 26.75
C ARG A 188 6.06 -1.89 27.22
N LEU A 189 4.90 -2.26 26.68
CA LEU A 189 4.18 -3.49 27.03
C LEU A 189 5.04 -4.74 26.77
N PHE A 190 5.70 -4.80 25.62
CA PHE A 190 6.59 -5.91 25.27
C PHE A 190 7.78 -6.01 26.25
N ARG A 191 8.42 -4.88 26.55
CA ARG A 191 9.55 -4.84 27.50
C ARG A 191 9.14 -5.27 28.90
N GLU A 192 7.99 -4.80 29.38
CA GLU A 192 7.50 -5.09 30.73
C GLU A 192 6.98 -6.53 30.88
N THR A 193 6.28 -7.05 29.87
CA THR A 193 5.57 -8.34 29.96
C THR A 193 6.38 -9.51 29.41
N VAL A 194 7.18 -9.28 28.36
CA VAL A 194 7.94 -10.34 27.69
C VAL A 194 9.40 -10.29 28.10
N TRP A 195 10.04 -9.12 28.06
CA TRP A 195 11.50 -9.02 28.22
C TRP A 195 11.99 -8.99 29.67
N LYS A 196 11.26 -8.32 30.57
CA LYS A 196 11.66 -8.19 31.97
C LYS A 196 11.65 -9.55 32.71
N PRO A 197 10.58 -10.36 32.68
CA PRO A 197 10.59 -11.67 33.33
C PRO A 197 11.64 -12.62 32.74
N TYR A 198 11.86 -12.52 31.42
CA TYR A 198 12.82 -13.37 30.71
C TYR A 198 14.28 -12.97 30.95
N ARG A 199 14.58 -11.70 31.24
CA ARG A 199 15.93 -11.27 31.65
C ARG A 199 16.25 -11.64 33.08
N GLU A 200 15.26 -11.58 33.97
CA GLU A 200 15.40 -11.96 35.37
C GLU A 200 15.72 -13.46 35.53
N SER A 201 15.44 -14.29 34.51
CA SER A 201 15.79 -15.72 34.48
C SER A 201 17.18 -16.06 33.91
N GLU A 202 18.02 -15.08 33.57
CA GLU A 202 19.37 -15.27 33.01
C GLU A 202 19.48 -16.36 31.90
N PRO A 203 18.76 -16.21 30.78
CA PRO A 203 18.59 -17.26 29.79
C PRO A 203 19.88 -17.55 29.02
N ALA A 204 20.07 -18.81 28.62
CA ALA A 204 21.21 -19.22 27.83
C ALA A 204 21.23 -18.53 26.44
N PRO A 205 22.41 -18.31 25.82
CA PRO A 205 22.52 -17.66 24.50
C PRO A 205 21.67 -18.30 23.39
N ALA A 206 21.50 -19.63 23.41
CA ALA A 206 20.67 -20.37 22.46
C ALA A 206 19.16 -20.06 22.60
N GLU A 207 18.72 -19.74 23.82
CA GLU A 207 17.34 -19.39 24.12
C GLU A 207 17.03 -17.95 23.69
N LEU A 208 17.98 -17.03 23.92
CA LEU A 208 17.94 -15.67 23.37
C LEU A 208 17.83 -15.68 21.83
N ALA A 209 18.57 -16.55 21.15
CA ALA A 209 18.48 -16.71 19.70
C ALA A 209 17.10 -17.23 19.24
N ARG A 210 16.53 -18.23 19.94
CA ARG A 210 15.16 -18.73 19.66
C ARG A 210 14.10 -17.65 19.85
N MET A 211 14.21 -16.87 20.91
CA MET A 211 13.27 -15.79 21.22
C MET A 211 13.35 -14.65 20.21
N ARG A 212 14.55 -14.31 19.73
CA ARG A 212 14.73 -13.34 18.65
C ARG A 212 14.11 -13.84 17.35
N ALA A 213 14.34 -15.10 17.00
CA ALA A 213 13.67 -15.73 15.86
C ALA A 213 12.14 -15.72 16.01
N LEU A 214 11.61 -15.92 17.23
CA LEU A 214 10.17 -15.82 17.48
C LEU A 214 9.63 -14.40 17.27
N THR A 215 10.39 -13.39 17.73
CA THR A 215 10.06 -11.97 17.53
C THR A 215 10.02 -11.59 16.05
N ASP A 216 10.93 -12.12 15.24
CA ASP A 216 10.96 -11.90 13.79
C ASP A 216 9.65 -12.37 13.11
N HIS A 217 8.99 -13.41 13.65
CA HIS A 217 7.69 -13.89 13.15
C HIS A 217 6.49 -13.08 13.69
N ILE A 218 6.65 -12.42 14.84
CA ILE A 218 5.58 -11.62 15.47
C ILE A 218 5.44 -10.25 14.80
N GLN A 219 6.54 -9.67 14.33
CA GLN A 219 6.55 -8.33 13.73
C GLN A 219 5.55 -8.17 12.56
N PRO A 220 5.48 -9.09 11.58
CA PRO A 220 4.47 -9.01 10.51
C PRO A 220 3.02 -9.09 11.03
N MET A 221 2.77 -9.89 12.08
CA MET A 221 1.43 -10.03 12.65
C MET A 221 0.96 -8.75 13.36
N VAL A 222 1.85 -8.11 14.11
CA VAL A 222 1.55 -6.84 14.79
C VAL A 222 1.26 -5.74 13.76
N ALA A 223 2.08 -5.64 12.72
CA ALA A 223 1.89 -4.63 11.70
C ALA A 223 0.58 -4.83 10.92
N GLN A 224 0.22 -6.08 10.60
CA GLN A 224 -1.09 -6.39 10.01
C GLN A 224 -2.26 -6.06 10.95
N ALA A 225 -2.11 -6.29 12.25
CA ALA A 225 -3.13 -5.92 13.24
C ALA A 225 -3.32 -4.40 13.32
N LEU A 226 -2.23 -3.63 13.29
CA LEU A 226 -2.26 -2.16 13.28
C LEU A 226 -2.96 -1.62 12.02
N VAL A 227 -2.64 -2.17 10.84
CA VAL A 227 -3.32 -1.83 9.58
C VAL A 227 -4.82 -2.10 9.67
N THR A 228 -5.18 -3.29 10.14
CA THR A 228 -6.59 -3.70 10.25
C THR A 228 -7.34 -2.79 11.22
N ALA A 229 -6.74 -2.46 12.36
CA ALA A 229 -7.31 -1.54 13.34
C ALA A 229 -7.49 -0.14 12.74
N PHE A 230 -6.46 0.39 12.08
CA PHE A 230 -6.53 1.70 11.43
C PHE A 230 -7.62 1.76 10.34
N GLN A 231 -7.68 0.77 9.45
CA GLN A 231 -8.69 0.70 8.40
C GLN A 231 -10.10 0.62 8.96
N ARG A 232 -10.28 -0.10 10.07
CA ARG A 232 -11.56 -0.18 10.77
C ARG A 232 -11.96 1.17 11.35
N SER A 233 -11.08 1.82 12.11
CA SER A 233 -11.35 3.13 12.69
C SER A 233 -11.60 4.19 11.63
N LEU A 234 -10.84 4.20 10.54
CA LEU A 234 -11.07 5.14 9.43
C LEU A 234 -12.46 4.94 8.79
N ARG A 235 -12.90 3.70 8.63
CA ARG A 235 -14.25 3.41 8.09
C ARG A 235 -15.36 3.84 9.03
N GLU A 236 -15.16 3.67 10.33
CA GLU A 236 -16.10 4.12 11.36
C GLU A 236 -16.23 5.65 11.33
N GLU A 237 -15.12 6.40 11.34
CA GLU A 237 -15.12 7.86 11.29
C GLU A 237 -15.69 8.43 9.97
N LEU A 238 -15.28 7.88 8.81
CA LEU A 238 -15.79 8.33 7.51
C LEU A 238 -17.29 8.00 7.34
N GLY A 239 -17.75 6.87 7.87
CA GLY A 239 -19.16 6.50 7.82
C GLY A 239 -20.02 7.43 8.67
N GLU A 240 -19.52 7.86 9.83
CA GLU A 240 -20.19 8.83 10.69
C GLU A 240 -20.25 10.22 10.05
N GLU A 241 -19.17 10.68 9.41
CA GLU A 241 -19.11 11.99 8.74
C GLU A 241 -20.13 12.07 7.59
N LEU A 242 -20.15 11.05 6.72
CA LEU A 242 -21.09 10.97 5.60
C LEU A 242 -22.55 10.90 6.06
N SER A 243 -22.81 10.20 7.17
CA SER A 243 -24.15 10.14 7.76
C SER A 243 -24.58 11.51 8.29
N ARG A 244 -23.69 12.23 8.99
CA ARG A 244 -23.95 13.59 9.50
C ARG A 244 -24.22 14.58 8.38
N GLU A 245 -23.46 14.52 7.28
CA GLU A 245 -23.67 15.38 6.11
C GLU A 245 -25.03 15.10 5.45
N SER A 246 -25.41 13.83 5.28
CA SER A 246 -26.71 13.45 4.71
C SER A 246 -27.93 13.87 5.56
N ASP A 247 -27.78 13.84 6.88
CA ASP A 247 -28.80 14.32 7.83
C ASP A 247 -28.91 15.86 7.80
N GLN A 248 -27.79 16.56 7.57
CA GLN A 248 -27.74 18.03 7.48
C GLN A 248 -28.37 18.53 6.17
N GLU A 249 -28.12 17.87 5.04
CA GLU A 249 -28.75 18.18 3.75
C GLU A 249 -30.26 17.90 3.77
N SER A 250 -30.69 16.77 4.35
CA SER A 250 -32.12 16.42 4.48
C SER A 250 -32.89 17.37 5.42
N GLY A 251 -32.22 17.91 6.45
CA GLY A 251 -32.79 18.91 7.35
C GLY A 251 -32.95 20.30 6.74
N LEU A 252 -32.10 20.66 5.76
CA LEU A 252 -32.16 21.92 5.03
C LEU A 252 -33.27 21.92 3.96
N GLU A 253 -33.51 20.80 3.29
CA GLU A 253 -34.62 20.66 2.31
C GLU A 253 -36.00 20.66 2.98
N SER A 254 -36.12 20.19 4.23
CA SER A 254 -37.38 20.23 5.00
C SER A 254 -37.75 21.62 5.54
N GLY A 255 -36.84 22.60 5.50
CA GLY A 255 -37.04 23.94 6.06
C GLY A 255 -37.52 25.01 5.06
N LEU A 256 -37.73 24.64 3.79
CA LEU A 256 -38.05 25.54 2.67
C LEU A 256 -39.43 25.23 2.06
N GLU A 257 -40.47 25.12 2.89
CA GLU A 257 -41.87 25.20 2.41
C GLU A 257 -42.43 26.60 2.76
N PRO A 258 -42.80 27.44 1.77
CA PRO A 258 -43.23 28.81 2.00
C PRO A 258 -44.70 28.87 2.43
N GLY A 259 -44.99 29.67 3.47
CA GLY A 259 -46.34 30.15 3.77
C GLY A 259 -46.74 31.34 2.91
#